data_AF-A0A3M1YE27-F1
#
_entry.id   AF-A0A3M1YE27-F1
#
_cell.length_a   1.000
_cell.length_b   1.000
_cell.length_c   1.000
_cell.angle_alpha   90.00
_cell.angle_beta   90.00
_cell.angle_gamma   90.00
#
_symmetry.space_group_name_H-M   'P 1'
#
loop_
_entity.id
_entity.type
_entity.pdbx_description
1 polymer ?
#
loop_
_entity_poly.entity_id
_entity_poly.type
_entity_poly.pdbx_seq_one_letter_code
_entity_poly.pdbx_strand_id
1 'polypeptide(L)'
;MRIQNNYSEKVYWRAFKGDDPNYVVGLNQGEIEPGATITWRDDSFPKIKVEIKTGDIVFSDKVLARAGQIFNMTDDLVVSEDGNLDVAKLHMKNQQSAKPIKIKTLDWVDGRNFNATQTREVVSRISTALASSQSFQQAHEHSQTWTVGSSIGGTIGKKQGDAKAKVDAEVSVEFQDKVVDKLQDTYSKQVTSVWENSVKNTYPFEPGYIYGIEVIWSVAMEEGTVSYFGEETTYRVVTSSNGSLTTVHKFTSPDEMPADLRKDFDAYKS
;
A
#
# COMPACT_ATOMS: atom_id res chain seq x y z
N MET A 1 11.97 -16.00 -10.35
CA MET A 1 12.96 -14.93 -10.46
C MET A 1 12.64 -14.07 -11.67
N ARG A 2 12.91 -12.77 -11.57
CA ARG A 2 12.99 -11.86 -12.72
C ARG A 2 14.42 -11.32 -12.84
N ILE A 3 14.87 -11.03 -14.07
CA ILE A 3 16.15 -10.35 -14.29
C ILE A 3 15.90 -9.16 -15.22
N GLN A 4 16.20 -7.95 -14.74
CA GLN A 4 16.10 -6.72 -15.51
C GLN A 4 17.49 -6.26 -15.93
N ASN A 5 17.64 -5.90 -17.20
CA ASN A 5 18.89 -5.34 -17.72
C ASN A 5 18.82 -3.80 -17.80
N ASN A 6 19.46 -3.11 -16.87
CA ASN A 6 19.66 -1.66 -16.94
C ASN A 6 21.04 -1.28 -17.49
N TYR A 7 21.85 -2.28 -17.90
CA TYR A 7 23.11 -2.03 -18.57
C TYR A 7 22.86 -1.50 -19.99
N SER A 8 23.79 -0.69 -20.49
CA SER A 8 23.66 -0.03 -21.79
C SER A 8 23.69 -0.99 -22.98
N GLU A 9 24.12 -2.23 -22.77
CA GLU A 9 24.28 -3.26 -23.80
C GLU A 9 23.45 -4.50 -23.49
N LYS A 10 23.18 -5.28 -24.53
CA LYS A 10 22.57 -6.60 -24.39
C LYS A 10 23.44 -7.49 -23.52
N VAL A 11 22.82 -8.20 -22.59
CA VAL A 11 23.51 -9.14 -21.71
C VAL A 11 23.01 -10.57 -21.91
N TYR A 12 23.91 -11.51 -21.74
CA TYR A 12 23.62 -12.93 -21.67
C TYR A 12 23.59 -13.34 -20.22
N TRP A 13 22.61 -14.16 -19.87
CA TRP A 13 22.49 -14.73 -18.53
C TRP A 13 22.52 -16.24 -18.60
N ARG A 14 23.09 -16.86 -17.55
CA ARG A 14 23.04 -18.30 -17.35
C ARG A 14 22.84 -18.59 -15.87
N ALA A 15 21.91 -19.48 -15.59
CA ALA A 15 21.62 -19.93 -14.23
C ALA A 15 22.17 -21.31 -13.98
N PHE A 16 22.63 -21.53 -12.75
CA PHE A 16 23.17 -22.78 -12.24
C PHE A 16 22.52 -23.11 -10.90
N LYS A 17 22.61 -24.38 -10.48
CA LYS A 17 22.18 -24.76 -9.13
C LYS A 17 23.05 -24.05 -8.09
N GLY A 18 22.45 -23.61 -7.00
CA GLY A 18 23.17 -22.93 -5.92
C GLY A 18 24.27 -23.79 -5.28
N ASP A 19 24.08 -25.10 -5.26
CA ASP A 19 25.00 -26.10 -4.71
C ASP A 19 26.00 -26.65 -5.74
N ASP A 20 25.89 -26.29 -7.03
CA ASP A 20 26.89 -26.67 -8.05
C ASP A 20 28.20 -25.89 -7.78
N PRO A 21 29.31 -26.57 -7.41
CA PRO A 21 30.58 -25.90 -7.15
C PRO A 21 31.32 -25.51 -8.43
N ASN A 22 31.00 -26.14 -9.56
CA ASN A 22 31.76 -26.06 -10.79
C ASN A 22 31.00 -25.36 -11.93
N TYR A 23 29.73 -24.99 -11.72
CA TYR A 23 28.88 -24.30 -12.71
C TYR A 23 28.78 -25.06 -14.03
N VAL A 24 28.73 -26.40 -13.95
CA VAL A 24 28.81 -27.28 -15.14
C VAL A 24 27.43 -27.45 -15.75
N VAL A 25 26.40 -27.62 -14.93
CA VAL A 25 25.04 -27.86 -15.39
C VAL A 25 24.26 -26.54 -15.40
N GLY A 26 24.23 -25.91 -16.57
CA GLY A 26 23.35 -24.77 -16.80
C GLY A 26 21.88 -25.22 -16.71
N LEU A 27 21.12 -24.58 -15.82
CA LEU A 27 19.69 -24.82 -15.65
C LEU A 27 18.88 -24.14 -16.75
N ASN A 28 19.22 -22.88 -17.03
CA ASN A 28 18.59 -22.08 -18.07
C ASN A 28 19.55 -20.97 -18.51
N GLN A 29 19.32 -20.41 -19.69
CA GLN A 29 20.14 -19.36 -20.27
C GLN A 29 19.36 -18.57 -21.32
N GLY A 30 19.82 -17.35 -21.61
CA GLY A 30 19.24 -16.53 -22.67
C GLY A 30 19.87 -15.15 -22.76
N GLU A 31 19.17 -14.27 -23.47
CA GLU A 31 19.59 -12.89 -23.73
C GLU A 31 18.58 -11.90 -23.14
N ILE A 32 19.07 -10.74 -22.71
CA ILE A 32 18.25 -9.64 -22.19
C ILE A 32 18.70 -8.35 -22.86
N GLU A 33 17.84 -7.79 -23.71
CA GLU A 33 18.08 -6.50 -24.36
C GLU A 33 18.15 -5.36 -23.32
N PRO A 34 18.83 -4.22 -23.61
CA PRO A 34 18.82 -3.06 -22.75
C PRO A 34 17.40 -2.59 -22.41
N GLY A 35 17.13 -2.38 -21.12
CA GLY A 35 15.81 -2.01 -20.59
C GLY A 35 14.80 -3.15 -20.52
N ALA A 36 15.14 -4.35 -21.02
CA ALA A 36 14.24 -5.49 -21.01
C ALA A 36 14.29 -6.24 -19.67
N THR A 37 13.20 -6.96 -19.41
CA THR A 37 13.06 -7.87 -18.28
C THR A 37 12.74 -9.25 -18.81
N ILE A 38 13.38 -10.26 -18.22
CA ILE A 38 12.98 -11.65 -18.38
C ILE A 38 12.38 -12.18 -17.08
N THR A 39 11.53 -13.19 -17.23
CA THR A 39 10.96 -13.93 -16.10
C THR A 39 11.31 -15.40 -16.27
N TRP A 40 11.92 -15.99 -15.25
CA TRP A 40 12.16 -17.43 -15.18
C TRP A 40 11.91 -17.93 -13.76
N ARG A 41 11.14 -18.99 -13.64
CA ARG A 41 10.82 -19.63 -12.36
C ARG A 41 10.90 -21.13 -12.51
N ASP A 42 11.67 -21.76 -11.63
CA ASP A 42 11.71 -23.20 -11.46
C ASP A 42 11.85 -23.53 -9.97
N ASP A 43 10.72 -23.83 -9.33
CA ASP A 43 10.64 -24.04 -7.88
C ASP A 43 11.35 -25.33 -7.43
N SER A 44 11.81 -26.17 -8.36
CA SER A 44 12.67 -27.33 -8.07
C SER A 44 14.06 -26.91 -7.57
N PHE A 45 14.48 -25.67 -7.86
CA PHE A 45 15.77 -25.11 -7.50
C PHE A 45 15.60 -23.87 -6.63
N PRO A 46 15.37 -24.01 -5.31
CA PRO A 46 15.10 -22.86 -4.43
C PRO A 46 16.27 -21.88 -4.34
N LYS A 47 17.49 -22.36 -4.59
CA LYS A 47 18.73 -21.57 -4.62
C LYS A 47 19.45 -21.76 -5.93
N ILE A 48 19.89 -20.64 -6.51
CA ILE A 48 20.56 -20.60 -7.80
C ILE A 48 21.77 -19.67 -7.76
N LYS A 49 22.62 -19.80 -8.76
CA LYS A 49 23.69 -18.84 -9.06
C LYS A 49 23.48 -18.33 -10.47
N VAL A 50 23.81 -17.08 -10.72
CA VAL A 50 23.60 -16.43 -12.01
C VAL A 50 24.92 -15.85 -12.50
N GLU A 51 25.27 -16.15 -13.75
CA GLU A 51 26.31 -15.46 -14.50
C GLU A 51 25.67 -14.46 -15.46
N ILE A 52 26.27 -13.28 -15.57
CA ILE A 52 25.90 -12.24 -16.54
C ILE A 52 27.16 -11.83 -17.32
N LYS A 53 27.05 -11.75 -18.64
CA LYS A 53 28.16 -11.36 -19.53
C LYS A 53 27.68 -10.61 -20.77
N THR A 54 28.58 -9.88 -21.42
CA THR A 54 28.37 -9.31 -22.75
C THR A 54 29.05 -10.17 -23.82
N GLY A 55 28.71 -9.95 -25.09
CA GLY A 55 29.26 -10.69 -26.23
C GLY A 55 28.30 -11.76 -26.74
N ASP A 56 28.67 -13.03 -26.62
CA ASP A 56 27.87 -14.19 -26.99
C ASP A 56 27.81 -15.22 -25.83
N ILE A 57 26.85 -16.13 -25.92
CA ILE A 57 26.63 -17.22 -24.97
C ILE A 57 27.83 -18.17 -24.90
N VAL A 58 28.60 -18.30 -25.98
CA VAL A 58 29.81 -19.12 -26.03
C VAL A 58 31.06 -18.28 -25.76
N PHE A 59 31.14 -17.07 -26.34
CA PHE A 59 32.31 -16.21 -26.24
C PHE A 59 31.94 -14.90 -25.54
N SER A 60 32.39 -14.74 -24.29
CA SER A 60 32.16 -13.50 -23.55
C SER A 60 33.19 -12.45 -23.92
N ASP A 61 32.75 -11.25 -24.29
CA ASP A 61 33.64 -10.10 -24.41
C ASP A 61 34.02 -9.57 -23.02
N LYS A 62 33.07 -9.64 -22.08
CA LYS A 62 33.25 -9.25 -20.68
C LYS A 62 32.28 -10.02 -19.79
N VAL A 63 32.79 -10.55 -18.67
CA VAL A 63 31.92 -11.09 -17.60
C VAL A 63 31.57 -9.95 -16.65
N LEU A 64 30.29 -9.63 -16.57
CA LEU A 64 29.74 -8.58 -15.71
C LEU A 64 29.54 -9.11 -14.28
N ALA A 65 29.00 -10.31 -14.14
CA ALA A 65 28.84 -10.99 -12.87
C ALA A 65 29.16 -12.48 -13.03
N ARG A 66 30.03 -13.02 -12.16
CA ARG A 66 30.35 -14.46 -12.13
C ARG A 66 29.29 -15.21 -11.31
N ALA A 67 29.06 -16.49 -11.64
CA ALA A 67 28.16 -17.39 -10.91
C ALA A 67 28.61 -17.78 -9.49
N GLY A 68 29.25 -16.88 -8.73
CA GLY A 68 29.71 -17.15 -7.36
C GLY A 68 28.64 -16.90 -6.30
N GLN A 69 27.82 -15.85 -6.50
CA GLN A 69 26.80 -15.45 -5.53
C GLN A 69 25.56 -16.35 -5.62
N ILE A 70 25.08 -16.79 -4.46
CA ILE A 70 23.85 -17.59 -4.33
C ILE A 70 22.67 -16.64 -4.12
N PHE A 71 21.65 -16.79 -4.95
CA PHE A 71 20.36 -16.10 -4.88
C PHE A 71 19.24 -17.11 -4.60
N ASN A 72 18.12 -16.63 -4.06
CA ASN A 72 16.90 -17.41 -4.01
C ASN A 72 16.18 -17.34 -5.36
N MET A 73 15.47 -18.40 -5.74
CA MET A 73 14.63 -18.41 -6.96
C MET A 73 13.51 -17.36 -6.92
N THR A 74 13.14 -16.90 -5.73
CA THR A 74 12.17 -15.84 -5.50
C THR A 74 12.76 -14.44 -5.55
N ASP A 75 14.10 -14.31 -5.62
CA ASP A 75 14.73 -13.00 -5.73
C ASP A 75 14.45 -12.43 -7.12
N ASP A 76 14.33 -11.11 -7.17
CA ASP A 76 14.35 -10.34 -8.41
C ASP A 76 15.74 -9.72 -8.54
N LEU A 77 16.36 -9.86 -9.71
CA LEU A 77 17.74 -9.43 -9.95
C LEU A 77 17.78 -8.29 -10.96
N VAL A 78 18.72 -7.36 -10.74
CA VAL A 78 18.95 -6.23 -11.63
C VAL A 78 20.42 -6.22 -12.03
N VAL A 79 20.66 -6.14 -13.34
CA VAL A 79 21.96 -5.75 -13.88
C VAL A 79 22.00 -4.23 -13.90
N SER A 80 22.83 -3.62 -13.07
CA SER A 80 22.93 -2.17 -12.92
C SER A 80 23.55 -1.50 -14.16
N GLU A 81 23.43 -0.17 -14.26
CA GLU A 81 24.09 0.64 -15.29
C GLU A 81 25.62 0.47 -15.28
N ASP A 82 26.20 0.19 -14.11
CA ASP A 82 27.64 -0.09 -13.95
C ASP A 82 28.02 -1.54 -14.32
N GLY A 83 27.03 -2.39 -14.63
CA GLY A 83 27.22 -3.79 -15.00
C GLY A 83 27.38 -4.73 -13.79
N ASN A 84 26.90 -4.36 -12.60
CA ASN A 84 26.86 -5.26 -11.45
C ASN A 84 25.53 -6.02 -11.40
N LEU A 85 25.54 -7.26 -10.92
CA LEU A 85 24.32 -8.03 -10.65
C LEU A 85 23.98 -7.93 -9.16
N ASP A 86 22.83 -7.35 -8.86
CA ASP A 86 22.33 -7.19 -7.49
C ASP A 86 20.90 -7.69 -7.35
N VAL A 87 20.51 -8.01 -6.11
CA VAL A 87 19.08 -8.21 -5.78
C VAL A 87 18.40 -6.85 -5.86
N ALA A 88 17.28 -6.79 -6.58
CA ALA A 88 16.45 -5.61 -6.73
C ALA A 88 16.07 -5.08 -5.34
N LYS A 89 16.36 -3.80 -5.11
CA LYS A 89 15.97 -3.11 -3.89
C LYS A 89 14.79 -2.22 -4.20
N LEU A 90 13.82 -2.23 -3.29
CA LEU A 90 12.74 -1.28 -3.34
C LEU A 90 13.25 0.07 -2.81
N HIS A 91 13.07 1.11 -3.62
CA HIS A 91 13.50 2.47 -3.33
C HIS A 91 12.28 3.31 -2.98
N MET A 92 12.27 3.89 -1.79
CA MET A 92 11.24 4.85 -1.38
C MET A 92 11.82 6.25 -1.35
N LYS A 93 11.07 7.20 -1.89
CA LYS A 93 11.37 8.62 -1.83
C LYS A 93 10.20 9.35 -1.20
N ASN A 94 10.40 9.82 0.03
CA ASN A 94 9.37 10.54 0.76
C ASN A 94 9.29 11.95 0.16
N GLN A 95 8.09 12.35 -0.24
CA GLN A 95 7.79 13.73 -0.54
C GLN A 95 7.28 14.40 0.74
N GLN A 96 7.47 15.72 0.86
CA GLN A 96 7.18 16.47 2.08
C GLN A 96 5.82 16.11 2.68
N SER A 97 5.77 16.04 4.01
CA SER A 97 4.55 15.80 4.80
C SER A 97 3.41 16.67 4.29
N ALA A 98 2.34 16.05 3.83
CA ALA A 98 1.16 16.77 3.39
C ALA A 98 0.59 17.56 4.57
N LYS A 99 0.01 18.74 4.28
CA LYS A 99 -0.72 19.49 5.30
C LYS A 99 -1.79 18.59 5.92
N PRO A 100 -1.97 18.59 7.26
CA PRO A 100 -2.99 17.78 7.88
C PRO A 100 -4.35 18.03 7.25
N ILE A 101 -5.02 16.96 6.83
CA ILE A 101 -6.39 17.05 6.32
C ILE A 101 -7.35 17.03 7.49
N LYS A 102 -8.47 17.75 7.36
CA LYS A 102 -9.55 17.72 8.34
C LYS A 102 -10.65 16.81 7.83
N ILE A 103 -11.01 15.82 8.63
CA ILE A 103 -12.08 14.89 8.36
C ILE A 103 -13.14 15.07 9.43
N LYS A 104 -14.39 15.18 9.01
CA LYS A 104 -15.54 15.30 9.91
C LYS A 104 -16.26 13.96 9.94
N THR A 105 -16.51 13.44 11.14
CA THR A 105 -17.33 12.26 11.37
C THR A 105 -18.49 12.64 12.28
N LEU A 106 -19.56 11.86 12.22
CA LEU A 106 -20.78 12.04 13.01
C LEU A 106 -21.10 10.74 13.73
N ASP A 107 -21.26 10.83 15.04
CA ASP A 107 -21.73 9.73 15.89
C ASP A 107 -23.15 10.06 16.37
N TRP A 108 -24.06 9.08 16.31
CA TRP A 108 -25.47 9.29 16.62
C TRP A 108 -25.91 8.54 17.87
N VAL A 109 -26.74 9.20 18.69
CA VAL A 109 -27.43 8.60 19.84
C VAL A 109 -28.92 8.91 19.74
N ASP A 110 -29.75 7.89 19.58
CA ASP A 110 -31.22 8.03 19.62
C ASP A 110 -31.70 7.84 21.07
N GLY A 111 -31.84 8.95 21.78
CA GLY A 111 -32.30 9.00 23.18
C GLY A 111 -33.82 9.06 23.33
N ARG A 112 -34.59 8.97 22.24
CA ARG A 112 -36.05 9.10 22.29
C ARG A 112 -36.73 7.99 23.08
N ASN A 113 -36.08 6.82 23.18
CA ASN A 113 -36.58 5.68 23.95
C ASN A 113 -36.04 5.63 25.39
N PHE A 114 -35.32 6.64 25.84
CA PHE A 114 -34.81 6.67 27.22
C PHE A 114 -35.92 7.09 28.18
N ASN A 115 -35.97 6.48 29.36
CA ASN A 115 -36.97 6.81 30.39
C ASN A 115 -36.47 7.86 31.39
N ALA A 116 -35.18 8.18 31.37
CA ALA A 116 -34.51 9.18 32.21
C ALA A 116 -33.18 9.58 31.57
N THR A 117 -32.60 10.71 31.96
CA THR A 117 -31.29 11.16 31.47
C THR A 117 -30.23 10.08 31.67
N GLN A 118 -29.54 9.72 30.59
CA GLN A 118 -28.50 8.70 30.59
C GLN A 118 -27.14 9.35 30.33
N THR A 119 -26.18 9.11 31.22
CA THR A 119 -24.78 9.44 30.96
C THR A 119 -24.14 8.30 30.18
N ARG A 120 -23.63 8.58 28.97
CA ARG A 120 -22.99 7.56 28.12
C ARG A 120 -21.64 8.06 27.64
N GLU A 121 -20.68 7.14 27.57
CA GLU A 121 -19.43 7.37 26.84
C GLU A 121 -19.71 7.22 25.34
N VAL A 122 -19.25 8.19 24.57
CA VAL A 122 -19.24 8.16 23.11
C VAL A 122 -17.80 8.01 22.67
N VAL A 123 -17.56 6.95 21.89
CA VAL A 123 -16.25 6.58 21.38
C VAL A 123 -16.27 6.74 19.87
N SER A 124 -15.55 7.73 19.37
CA SER A 124 -15.35 7.91 17.94
C SER A 124 -14.02 7.30 17.54
N ARG A 125 -14.00 6.61 16.40
CA ARG A 125 -12.83 5.88 15.90
C ARG A 125 -12.52 6.29 14.48
N ILE A 126 -11.24 6.29 14.18
CA ILE A 126 -10.74 6.42 12.83
C ILE A 126 -9.77 5.27 12.59
N SER A 127 -10.01 4.50 11.54
CA SER A 127 -9.14 3.39 11.17
C SER A 127 -8.66 3.54 9.73
N THR A 128 -7.40 3.19 9.50
CA THR A 128 -6.80 3.16 8.17
C THR A 128 -6.25 1.78 7.89
N ALA A 129 -6.40 1.31 6.65
CA ALA A 129 -5.82 0.05 6.21
C ALA A 129 -4.93 0.27 4.99
N LEU A 130 -3.78 -0.41 4.95
CA LEU A 130 -2.96 -0.53 3.74
C LEU A 130 -3.49 -1.73 2.94
N ALA A 131 -4.03 -1.47 1.75
CA ALA A 131 -4.49 -2.53 0.84
C ALA A 131 -3.62 -2.58 -0.42
N SER A 132 -3.27 -3.80 -0.85
CA SER A 132 -2.67 -4.11 -2.16
C SER A 132 -3.74 -3.92 -3.25
N SER A 133 -3.80 -2.70 -3.79
CA SER A 133 -4.56 -2.24 -4.96
C SER A 133 -5.95 -2.86 -5.24
N GLN A 134 -7.01 -2.15 -4.85
CA GLN A 134 -8.09 -1.79 -5.77
C GLN A 134 -8.55 -0.39 -5.37
N SER A 135 -8.52 0.52 -6.34
CA SER A 135 -9.19 1.83 -6.37
C SER A 135 -9.87 2.33 -5.09
N PHE A 136 -9.44 3.50 -4.59
CA PHE A 136 -10.37 4.46 -4.00
C PHE A 136 -11.27 5.03 -5.11
N GLN A 137 -12.15 4.21 -5.65
CA GLN A 137 -13.37 4.66 -6.29
C GLN A 137 -14.50 3.81 -5.73
N GLN A 138 -15.56 4.50 -5.31
CA GLN A 138 -16.89 3.97 -5.06
C GLN A 138 -17.09 2.56 -5.63
N ALA A 139 -16.97 1.54 -4.80
CA ALA A 139 -17.33 0.18 -5.16
C ALA A 139 -18.44 -0.27 -4.21
N HIS A 140 -19.65 -0.25 -4.73
CA HIS A 140 -20.71 -1.14 -4.30
C HIS A 140 -20.19 -2.59 -4.35
N GLU A 141 -20.29 -3.28 -3.19
CA GLU A 141 -20.44 -4.73 -2.95
C GLU A 141 -19.40 -5.68 -3.60
N HIS A 142 -18.77 -6.66 -2.94
CA HIS A 142 -19.14 -7.44 -1.76
C HIS A 142 -17.85 -8.04 -1.17
N SER A 143 -17.40 -7.55 -0.01
CA SER A 143 -16.41 -8.20 0.85
C SER A 143 -16.62 -7.63 2.26
N GLN A 144 -17.20 -8.46 3.14
CA GLN A 144 -17.63 -8.07 4.47
C GLN A 144 -16.44 -7.73 5.37
N THR A 145 -16.34 -6.47 5.76
CA THR A 145 -15.72 -6.07 7.03
C THR A 145 -16.63 -5.02 7.65
N TRP A 146 -17.37 -5.44 8.66
CA TRP A 146 -18.24 -4.55 9.44
C TRP A 146 -17.40 -3.85 10.50
N THR A 147 -17.31 -2.52 10.44
CA THR A 147 -17.18 -1.68 11.64
C THR A 147 -17.74 -0.29 11.33
N VAL A 148 -18.71 0.14 12.13
CA VAL A 148 -19.29 1.49 12.11
C VAL A 148 -18.24 2.49 12.60
N GLY A 149 -17.99 3.54 11.81
CA GLY A 149 -17.03 4.60 12.12
C GLY A 149 -15.90 4.71 11.08
N SER A 150 -16.13 5.55 10.06
CA SER A 150 -15.19 6.09 9.05
C SER A 150 -13.85 5.36 8.81
N SER A 151 -13.78 4.69 7.66
CA SER A 151 -12.56 4.12 7.09
C SER A 151 -11.79 5.15 6.24
N ILE A 152 -10.47 5.26 6.46
CA ILE A 152 -9.56 6.02 5.60
C ILE A 152 -8.50 5.05 5.08
N GLY A 153 -8.62 4.52 3.88
CA GLY A 153 -7.58 3.62 3.34
C GLY A 153 -6.34 4.38 2.83
N GLY A 154 -5.22 3.67 2.79
CA GLY A 154 -4.04 4.07 2.03
C GLY A 154 -4.21 3.67 0.56
N THR A 155 -3.64 4.47 -0.35
CA THR A 155 -3.60 4.16 -1.78
C THR A 155 -2.16 3.90 -2.22
N ILE A 156 -1.96 2.78 -2.89
CA ILE A 156 -0.83 2.57 -3.81
C ILE A 156 -1.32 3.05 -5.18
N GLY A 157 -0.64 4.04 -5.75
CA GLY A 157 -1.04 4.69 -7.00
C GLY A 157 -0.90 3.81 -8.24
N LYS A 158 -1.21 4.39 -9.41
CA LYS A 158 -1.00 3.78 -10.73
C LYS A 158 0.47 3.88 -11.14
N LYS A 159 0.91 3.00 -12.05
CA LYS A 159 2.26 3.03 -12.63
C LYS A 159 2.54 4.42 -13.25
N GLN A 160 3.64 5.05 -12.88
CA GLN A 160 4.03 6.35 -13.40
C GLN A 160 4.70 6.16 -14.77
N GLY A 161 3.91 6.19 -15.86
CA GLY A 161 4.39 6.03 -17.23
C GLY A 161 3.58 6.84 -18.25
N ASP A 162 4.26 7.78 -18.91
CA ASP A 162 3.83 8.71 -19.96
C ASP A 162 2.53 9.50 -19.72
N ALA A 163 2.70 10.80 -19.42
CA ALA A 163 1.65 11.83 -19.43
C ALA A 163 0.89 11.98 -20.78
N LYS A 164 1.15 11.12 -21.76
CA LYS A 164 0.48 11.04 -23.07
C LYS A 164 -0.09 9.66 -23.41
N ALA A 165 0.17 8.61 -22.63
CA ALA A 165 -0.40 7.29 -22.85
C ALA A 165 -1.52 7.03 -21.82
N LYS A 166 -2.77 7.18 -22.26
CA LYS A 166 -3.97 6.73 -21.52
C LYS A 166 -4.01 5.20 -21.48
N VAL A 167 -3.09 4.58 -20.76
CA VAL A 167 -3.14 3.14 -20.45
C VAL A 167 -3.10 3.01 -18.94
N ASP A 168 -4.23 2.64 -18.36
CA ASP A 168 -4.37 2.26 -16.96
C ASP A 168 -3.63 0.93 -16.72
N ALA A 169 -2.29 0.96 -16.75
CA ALA A 169 -1.48 -0.20 -16.44
C ALA A 169 -1.44 -0.39 -14.91
N GLU A 170 -2.12 -1.45 -14.43
CA GLU A 170 -2.00 -1.91 -13.06
C GLU A 170 -0.55 -2.35 -12.78
N VAL A 171 -0.05 -2.04 -11.57
CA VAL A 171 1.25 -2.53 -11.10
C VAL A 171 1.15 -4.02 -10.76
N SER A 172 2.25 -4.76 -10.92
CA SER A 172 2.24 -6.22 -10.66
C SER A 172 1.89 -6.54 -9.20
N VAL A 173 1.21 -7.67 -8.94
CA VAL A 173 0.85 -8.10 -7.57
C VAL A 173 2.10 -8.26 -6.72
N GLU A 174 3.16 -8.82 -7.29
CA GLU A 174 4.45 -8.97 -6.63
C GLU A 174 5.10 -7.62 -6.28
N PHE A 175 4.92 -6.60 -7.11
CA PHE A 175 5.37 -5.24 -6.78
C PHE A 175 4.58 -4.68 -5.59
N GLN A 176 3.27 -4.91 -5.55
CA GLN A 176 2.41 -4.43 -4.46
C GLN A 176 2.77 -5.05 -3.12
N ASP A 177 2.97 -6.37 -3.07
CA ASP A 177 3.34 -7.08 -1.84
C ASP A 177 4.67 -6.54 -1.28
N LYS A 178 5.66 -6.33 -2.16
CA LYS A 178 6.96 -5.74 -1.76
C LYS A 178 6.82 -4.31 -1.24
N VAL A 179 5.94 -3.51 -1.83
CA VAL A 179 5.63 -2.16 -1.36
C VAL A 179 4.97 -2.21 0.02
N VAL A 180 3.97 -3.08 0.21
CA VAL A 180 3.29 -3.24 1.50
C VAL A 180 4.26 -3.69 2.58
N ASP A 181 5.06 -4.73 2.33
CA ASP A 181 6.09 -5.22 3.26
C ASP A 181 7.07 -4.11 3.64
N LYS A 182 7.55 -3.35 2.64
CA LYS A 182 8.50 -2.25 2.91
C LYS A 182 7.86 -1.11 3.72
N LEU A 183 6.62 -0.74 3.41
CA LEU A 183 5.90 0.28 4.15
C LEU A 183 5.67 -0.18 5.59
N GLN A 184 5.31 -1.45 5.82
CA GLN A 184 5.18 -2.02 7.15
C GLN A 184 6.51 -1.99 7.90
N ASP A 185 7.63 -2.39 7.30
CA ASP A 185 8.94 -2.32 7.94
C ASP A 185 9.33 -0.88 8.32
N THR A 186 9.13 0.05 7.38
CA THR A 186 9.53 1.46 7.52
C THR A 186 8.69 2.19 8.57
N TYR A 187 7.40 1.92 8.60
CA TYR A 187 6.43 2.55 9.51
C TYR A 187 5.95 1.59 10.60
N SER A 188 6.76 0.59 10.97
CA SER A 188 6.41 -0.55 11.85
C SER A 188 5.82 -0.20 13.23
N LYS A 189 5.90 1.06 13.68
CA LYS A 189 5.23 1.56 14.90
C LYS A 189 3.96 2.38 14.65
N GLN A 190 3.70 2.78 13.42
CA GLN A 190 2.64 3.70 13.00
C GLN A 190 1.66 3.07 12.03
N VAL A 191 2.02 1.99 11.35
CA VAL A 191 1.16 1.32 10.39
C VAL A 191 1.19 -0.18 10.65
N THR A 192 0.37 -0.62 11.58
CA THR A 192 -0.23 -1.96 11.46
C THR A 192 -1.03 -1.99 10.16
N SER A 193 -1.17 -3.17 9.54
CA SER A 193 -2.01 -3.36 8.33
C SER A 193 -3.40 -2.73 8.47
N VAL A 194 -3.87 -2.60 9.71
CA VAL A 194 -4.94 -1.70 10.15
C VAL A 194 -4.42 -0.81 11.29
N TRP A 195 -4.32 0.49 11.09
CA TRP A 195 -4.05 1.48 12.14
C TRP A 195 -5.36 2.06 12.67
N GLU A 196 -5.49 2.24 13.98
CA GLU A 196 -6.70 2.78 14.62
C GLU A 196 -6.34 3.83 15.67
N ASN A 197 -7.11 4.92 15.71
CA ASN A 197 -7.09 5.87 16.81
C ASN A 197 -8.53 6.15 17.28
N SER A 198 -8.70 6.49 18.55
CA SER A 198 -10.00 6.76 19.14
C SER A 198 -9.99 8.00 20.04
N VAL A 199 -11.09 8.76 20.02
CA VAL A 199 -11.37 9.82 20.98
C VAL A 199 -12.65 9.47 21.72
N LYS A 200 -12.66 9.74 23.03
CA LYS A 200 -13.77 9.39 23.91
C LYS A 200 -14.18 10.59 24.74
N ASN A 201 -15.47 10.77 24.92
CA ASN A 201 -16.00 11.70 25.91
C ASN A 201 -17.35 11.24 26.42
N THR A 202 -17.72 11.74 27.60
CA THR A 202 -18.96 11.39 28.27
C THR A 202 -19.98 12.51 28.15
N TYR A 203 -21.20 12.17 27.76
CA TYR A 203 -22.28 13.14 27.58
C TYR A 203 -23.54 12.72 28.35
N PRO A 204 -24.27 13.68 28.93
CA PRO A 204 -25.63 13.45 29.40
C PRO A 204 -26.62 13.53 28.23
N PHE A 205 -27.42 12.48 28.05
CA PHE A 205 -28.45 12.41 27.03
C PHE A 205 -29.83 12.40 27.67
N GLU A 206 -30.61 13.44 27.40
CA GLU A 206 -31.99 13.58 27.88
C GLU A 206 -32.94 12.72 27.04
N PRO A 207 -34.02 12.19 27.66
CA PRO A 207 -35.11 11.54 26.94
C PRO A 207 -35.73 12.42 25.85
N GLY A 208 -36.20 11.79 24.78
CA GLY A 208 -37.02 12.47 23.76
C GLY A 208 -36.23 13.16 22.65
N TYR A 209 -34.91 13.01 22.59
CA TYR A 209 -34.05 13.65 21.59
C TYR A 209 -33.16 12.68 20.83
N ILE A 210 -32.78 13.08 19.63
CA ILE A 210 -31.72 12.49 18.82
C ILE A 210 -30.51 13.41 18.91
N TYR A 211 -29.35 12.83 19.19
CA TYR A 211 -28.09 13.56 19.32
C TYR A 211 -27.14 13.20 18.19
N GLY A 212 -26.62 14.21 17.50
CA GLY A 212 -25.56 14.07 16.49
C GLY A 212 -24.28 14.71 17.01
N ILE A 213 -23.22 13.92 17.14
CA ILE A 213 -21.97 14.33 17.78
C ILE A 213 -20.90 14.44 16.70
N GLU A 214 -20.48 15.67 16.44
CA GLU A 214 -19.45 15.95 15.46
C GLU A 214 -18.07 15.72 16.05
N VAL A 215 -17.26 14.97 15.32
CA VAL A 215 -15.84 14.78 15.62
C VAL A 215 -15.04 15.29 14.44
N ILE A 216 -14.11 16.20 14.72
CA ILE A 216 -13.15 16.68 13.74
C ILE A 216 -11.83 15.97 13.98
N TRP A 217 -11.39 15.21 12.98
CA TRP A 217 -10.10 14.56 12.94
C TRP A 217 -9.13 15.39 12.12
N SER A 218 -8.00 15.76 12.71
CA SER A 218 -6.84 16.26 11.98
C SER A 218 -5.92 15.10 11.69
N VAL A 219 -5.78 14.73 10.43
CA VAL A 219 -5.01 13.56 9.98
C VAL A 219 -3.79 14.04 9.21
N ALA A 220 -2.59 13.73 9.69
CA ALA A 220 -1.36 13.97 8.96
C ALA A 220 -1.04 12.76 8.07
N MET A 221 -0.65 13.06 6.83
CA MET A 221 -0.27 12.04 5.85
C MET A 221 1.14 12.31 5.35
N GLU A 222 1.88 11.24 5.14
CA GLU A 222 3.11 11.23 4.38
C GLU A 222 2.83 10.64 3.00
N GLU A 223 3.29 11.33 1.97
CA GLU A 223 3.15 10.90 0.60
C GLU A 223 4.54 10.73 0.00
N GLY A 224 4.70 9.80 -0.92
CA GLY A 224 5.97 9.61 -1.58
C GLY A 224 5.84 8.81 -2.86
N THR A 225 6.98 8.56 -3.49
CA THR A 225 7.08 7.59 -4.59
C THR A 225 7.85 6.37 -4.13
N VAL A 226 7.47 5.23 -4.69
CA VAL A 226 8.14 3.97 -4.48
C VAL A 226 8.41 3.33 -5.82
N SER A 227 9.66 2.91 -6.03
CA SER A 227 10.08 2.23 -7.24
C SER A 227 10.73 0.89 -6.92
N TYR A 228 10.42 -0.09 -7.75
CA TYR A 228 10.93 -1.45 -7.66
C TYR A 228 10.80 -2.09 -9.05
N PHE A 229 11.91 -2.63 -9.55
CA PHE A 229 11.90 -3.43 -10.78
C PHE A 229 11.33 -2.71 -12.02
N GLY A 230 11.71 -1.45 -12.23
CA GLY A 230 11.25 -0.62 -13.35
C GLY A 230 9.77 -0.18 -13.25
N GLU A 231 9.09 -0.55 -12.16
CA GLU A 231 7.78 -0.02 -11.80
C GLU A 231 7.96 1.11 -10.78
N GLU A 232 7.22 2.20 -10.95
CA GLU A 232 7.16 3.32 -10.01
C GLU A 232 5.70 3.66 -9.72
N THR A 233 5.37 3.88 -8.46
CA THR A 233 4.05 4.34 -8.02
C THR A 233 4.15 5.34 -6.87
N THR A 234 3.04 5.98 -6.53
CA THR A 234 2.93 6.82 -5.33
C THR A 234 2.36 6.02 -4.16
N TYR A 235 2.73 6.39 -2.94
CA TYR A 235 2.12 5.88 -1.72
C TYR A 235 1.63 7.03 -0.84
N ARG A 236 0.61 6.75 -0.02
CA ARG A 236 0.15 7.64 1.06
C ARG A 236 -0.05 6.86 2.34
N VAL A 237 0.54 7.35 3.42
CA VAL A 237 0.49 6.73 4.74
C VAL A 237 0.02 7.76 5.77
N VAL A 238 -0.95 7.37 6.61
CA VAL A 238 -1.32 8.18 7.77
C VAL A 238 -0.24 8.04 8.84
N THR A 239 0.34 9.16 9.26
CA THR A 239 1.41 9.17 10.28
C THR A 239 0.91 9.60 11.66
N SER A 240 -0.20 10.34 11.72
CA SER A 240 -0.92 10.64 12.95
C SER A 240 -2.36 11.07 12.69
N SER A 241 -3.23 10.88 13.68
CA SER A 241 -4.50 11.58 13.77
C SER A 241 -4.69 12.14 15.16
N ASN A 242 -5.36 13.28 15.25
CA ASN A 242 -5.88 13.81 16.49
C ASN A 242 -7.36 14.12 16.29
N GLY A 243 -8.21 13.48 17.08
CA GLY A 243 -9.65 13.73 17.11
C GLY A 243 -9.99 14.77 18.18
N SER A 244 -10.86 15.70 17.83
CA SER A 244 -11.51 16.60 18.79
C SER A 244 -13.02 16.51 18.60
N LEU A 245 -13.72 16.23 19.69
CA LEU A 245 -15.18 16.31 19.76
C LEU A 245 -15.58 17.78 19.84
N THR A 246 -16.43 18.23 18.92
CA THR A 246 -16.68 19.67 18.76
C THR A 246 -18.10 20.06 19.14
N THR A 247 -19.09 19.46 18.50
CA THR A 247 -20.47 19.96 18.52
C THR A 247 -21.42 18.81 18.80
N VAL A 248 -22.33 19.02 19.75
CA VAL A 248 -23.46 18.12 19.98
C VAL A 248 -24.70 18.80 19.44
N HIS A 249 -25.23 18.28 18.34
CA HIS A 249 -26.52 18.65 17.80
C HIS A 249 -27.62 17.88 18.52
N LYS A 250 -28.75 18.54 18.78
CA LYS A 250 -29.89 17.98 19.48
C LYS A 250 -31.16 18.24 18.67
N PHE A 251 -31.87 17.18 18.32
CA PHE A 251 -33.08 17.23 17.49
C PHE A 251 -34.23 16.50 18.19
N THR A 252 -35.47 16.99 18.07
CA THR A 252 -36.63 16.26 18.61
C THR A 252 -37.12 15.20 17.63
N SER A 253 -36.93 15.42 16.33
CA SER A 253 -37.30 14.50 15.27
C SER A 253 -36.33 14.56 14.09
N PRO A 254 -36.29 13.52 13.25
CA PRO A 254 -35.47 13.53 12.04
C PRO A 254 -35.82 14.68 11.07
N ASP A 255 -37.06 15.18 11.11
CA ASP A 255 -37.54 16.21 10.16
C ASP A 255 -37.00 17.61 10.49
N GLU A 256 -36.46 17.80 11.69
CA GLU A 256 -35.78 19.03 12.10
C GLU A 256 -34.29 19.03 11.70
N MET A 257 -33.77 17.91 11.19
CA MET A 257 -32.36 17.81 10.81
C MET A 257 -32.10 18.54 9.48
N PRO A 258 -31.01 19.32 9.40
CA PRO A 258 -30.45 19.77 8.12
C PRO A 258 -30.27 18.60 7.14
N ALA A 259 -30.43 18.85 5.84
CA ALA A 259 -30.46 17.79 4.83
C ALA A 259 -29.18 16.92 4.79
N ASP A 260 -28.01 17.51 5.07
CA ASP A 260 -26.73 16.82 5.17
C ASP A 260 -26.66 15.89 6.40
N LEU A 261 -27.12 16.36 7.56
CA LEU A 261 -27.20 15.55 8.78
C LEU A 261 -28.29 14.48 8.71
N ARG A 262 -29.41 14.77 8.05
CA ARG A 262 -30.50 13.80 7.84
C ARG A 262 -30.04 12.61 6.99
N LYS A 263 -29.32 12.88 5.90
CA LYS A 263 -28.78 11.83 5.03
C LYS A 263 -27.82 10.90 5.79
N ASP A 264 -26.96 11.47 6.62
CA ASP A 264 -26.02 10.70 7.45
C ASP A 264 -26.75 9.88 8.53
N PHE A 265 -27.73 10.47 9.20
CA PHE A 265 -28.57 9.80 10.19
C PHE A 265 -29.38 8.64 9.60
N ASP A 266 -29.95 8.80 8.40
CA ASP A 266 -30.69 7.75 7.72
C ASP A 266 -29.76 6.56 7.35
N ALA A 267 -28.50 6.83 6.99
CA ALA A 267 -27.48 5.80 6.75
C ALA A 267 -27.01 5.11 8.05
N TYR A 268 -27.03 5.82 9.19
CA TYR A 268 -26.78 5.22 10.50
C TYR A 268 -27.88 4.24 10.92
N LYS A 269 -29.12 4.44 10.46
CA LYS A 269 -30.28 3.59 10.80
C LYS A 269 -30.47 2.37 9.90
N SER A 270 -29.88 2.35 8.71
CA SER A 270 -29.96 1.25 7.73
C SER A 270 -28.99 0.12 8.08
#